data_AF-A0A7K6P0J2-F1
#
_entry.id   AF-A0A7K6P0J2-F1
#
_cell.length_a   1.000
_cell.length_b   1.000
_cell.length_c   1.000
_cell.angle_alpha   90.00
_cell.angle_beta   90.00
_cell.angle_gamma   90.00
#
_symmetry.space_group_name_H-M   'P 1'
#
loop_
_entity.id
_entity.type
_entity.pdbx_description
1 polymer ?
#
loop_
_entity_poly.entity_id
_entity_poly.type
_entity_poly.pdbx_seq_one_letter_code
_entity_poly.pdbx_strand_id
1 'polypeptide(L)'
;YPTWKRTLTRRAREAQTNRFCKAQAIQRRLEEIEVTFRELEQQGIKLEKSLRDERSQARDEQATMSPTAGVGVSALLTPPCLCHPVGTPADKKTQWMNQLLYLVQKKNSLMNEESDLMIAVQELKLEQQQWKLDQKLRYYLNREESLKTPEDHAAEQEILAQLVDVVNKRNALIQIQEEKRLSEL
;
A
#
# COMPACT_ATOMS: atom_id res chain seq x y z
N TYR A 1 40.56 -18.62 25.11
CA TYR A 1 39.08 -18.72 24.97
C TYR A 1 38.69 -18.40 23.54
N PRO A 2 37.88 -19.23 22.85
CA PRO A 2 37.59 -19.01 21.45
C PRO A 2 36.63 -17.82 21.28
N THR A 3 37.15 -16.71 20.75
CA THR A 3 36.41 -15.47 20.45
C THR A 3 35.25 -15.71 19.48
N TRP A 4 35.36 -16.71 18.61
CA TRP A 4 34.32 -17.06 17.63
C TRP A 4 32.97 -17.43 18.25
N LYS A 5 32.93 -18.08 19.42
CA LYS A 5 31.66 -18.40 20.11
C LYS A 5 30.91 -17.13 20.50
N ARG A 6 31.63 -16.12 21.01
CA ARG A 6 31.06 -14.81 21.35
C ARG A 6 30.58 -14.07 20.10
N THR A 7 31.34 -14.15 19.01
CA THR A 7 30.98 -13.54 17.72
C THR A 7 29.71 -14.18 17.13
N LEU A 8 29.56 -15.51 17.17
CA LEU A 8 28.37 -16.20 16.68
C LEU A 8 27.13 -15.85 17.50
N THR A 9 27.22 -15.84 18.83
CA THR A 9 26.10 -15.45 19.70
C THR A 9 25.70 -14.00 19.47
N ARG A 10 26.67 -13.09 19.26
CA ARG A 10 26.38 -11.70 18.93
C ARG A 10 25.64 -11.59 17.59
N ARG A 11 26.13 -12.25 16.54
CA ARG A 11 25.47 -12.27 15.22
C ARG A 11 24.05 -12.82 15.26
N ALA A 12 23.81 -13.87 16.05
CA ALA A 12 22.46 -14.42 16.22
C ALA A 12 21.51 -13.40 16.88
N ARG A 13 21.98 -12.67 17.91
CA ARG A 13 21.21 -11.60 18.55
C ARG A 13 20.97 -10.42 17.59
N GLU A 14 22.00 -9.98 16.88
CA GLU A 14 21.89 -8.93 15.86
C GLU A 14 20.88 -9.30 14.78
N ALA A 15 20.90 -10.54 14.27
CA ALA A 15 19.94 -11.02 13.28
C ALA A 15 18.50 -11.00 13.82
N GLN A 16 18.29 -11.39 15.08
CA GLN A 16 16.98 -11.35 15.71
C GLN A 16 16.47 -9.92 15.87
N THR A 17 17.32 -9.01 16.38
CA THR A 17 16.98 -7.59 16.51
C THR A 17 16.69 -6.97 15.14
N ASN A 18 17.50 -7.25 14.12
CA ASN A 18 17.31 -6.73 12.77
C ASN A 18 15.96 -7.18 12.19
N ARG A 19 15.56 -8.44 12.37
CA ARG A 19 14.24 -8.94 11.92
C ARG A 19 13.10 -8.26 12.65
N PHE A 20 13.22 -8.10 13.97
CA PHE A 20 12.20 -7.39 14.76
C PHE A 20 12.07 -5.93 14.31
N CYS A 21 13.18 -5.21 14.16
CA CYS A 21 13.17 -3.83 13.69
C CYS A 21 12.57 -3.70 12.29
N LYS A 22 12.90 -4.61 11.36
CA LYS A 22 12.29 -4.65 10.03
C LYS A 22 10.77 -4.85 10.11
N ALA A 23 10.31 -5.82 10.89
CA ALA A 23 8.88 -6.08 11.08
C ALA A 23 8.15 -4.85 11.65
N GLN A 24 8.74 -4.21 12.66
CA GLN A 24 8.17 -3.00 13.27
C GLN A 24 8.11 -1.83 12.29
N ALA A 25 9.14 -1.64 11.46
CA ALA A 25 9.17 -0.59 10.45
C ALA A 25 8.07 -0.80 9.39
N ILE A 26 7.90 -2.05 8.92
CA ILE A 26 6.84 -2.39 7.96
C ILE A 26 5.46 -2.16 8.58
N GLN A 27 5.24 -2.62 9.82
CA GLN A 27 3.96 -2.45 10.50
C GLN A 27 3.59 -0.98 10.66
N ARG A 28 4.53 -0.14 11.11
CA ARG A 28 4.32 1.30 11.21
C ARG A 28 3.95 1.89 9.85
N ARG A 29 4.64 1.48 8.79
CA ARG A 29 4.40 2.01 7.45
C ARG A 29 3.02 1.61 6.91
N LEU A 30 2.57 0.39 7.15
CA LEU A 30 1.22 -0.06 6.81
C LEU A 30 0.15 0.76 7.55
N GLU A 31 0.35 1.04 8.84
CA GLU A 31 -0.55 1.89 9.63
C GLU A 31 -0.60 3.33 9.09
N GLU A 32 0.55 3.90 8.70
CA GLU A 32 0.61 5.21 8.03
C GLU A 32 -0.17 5.21 6.71
N ILE A 33 0.01 4.17 5.89
CA ILE A 33 -0.74 4.01 4.63
C ILE A 33 -2.24 3.95 4.91
N GLU A 34 -2.68 3.15 5.88
CA GLU A 34 -4.09 3.01 6.23
C GLU A 34 -4.71 4.37 6.63
N VAL A 35 -4.02 5.14 7.47
CA VAL A 35 -4.48 6.48 7.87
C VAL A 35 -4.60 7.40 6.66
N THR A 36 -3.57 7.48 5.81
CA THR A 36 -3.60 8.33 4.61
C THR A 36 -4.66 7.89 3.61
N PHE A 37 -4.94 6.60 3.50
CA PHE A 37 -6.00 6.08 2.64
C PHE A 37 -7.39 6.58 3.09
N ARG A 38 -7.66 6.53 4.40
CA ARG A 38 -8.91 7.06 4.99
C ARG A 38 -9.05 8.56 4.76
N GLU A 39 -7.96 9.33 4.84
CA GLU A 39 -7.97 10.77 4.54
C GLU A 39 -8.33 11.04 3.07
N LEU A 40 -7.73 10.29 2.13
CA LEU A 40 -8.04 10.42 0.69
C LEU A 40 -9.47 10.00 0.36
N GLU A 41 -10.02 9.01 1.07
CA GLU A 41 -11.44 8.66 0.99
C GLU A 41 -12.34 9.80 1.43
N GLN A 42 -12.06 10.42 2.57
CA GLN A 42 -12.83 11.57 3.05
C GLN A 42 -12.75 12.75 2.08
N GLN A 43 -11.56 13.01 1.52
CA GLN A 43 -11.40 14.03 0.48
C GLN A 43 -12.24 13.70 -0.76
N GLY A 44 -12.23 12.45 -1.22
CA GLY A 44 -13.06 11.99 -2.34
C GLY A 44 -14.56 12.16 -2.09
N ILE A 45 -15.04 11.81 -0.89
CA ILE A 45 -16.44 12.02 -0.50
C ILE A 45 -16.80 13.51 -0.51
N LYS A 46 -15.92 14.38 0.00
CA LYS A 46 -16.16 15.84 -0.01
C LYS A 46 -16.24 16.38 -1.44
N LEU A 47 -15.32 15.98 -2.32
CA LEU A 47 -15.33 16.38 -3.72
C LEU A 47 -16.63 15.93 -4.43
N GLU A 48 -17.08 14.71 -4.17
CA GLU A 48 -18.30 14.16 -4.75
C GLU A 48 -19.55 14.90 -4.28
N LYS A 49 -19.63 15.24 -2.99
CA LYS A 49 -20.70 16.06 -2.42
C LYS A 49 -20.75 17.46 -3.03
N SER A 50 -19.61 18.17 -3.06
CA SER A 50 -19.56 19.52 -3.65
C SER A 50 -20.00 19.54 -5.10
N LEU A 51 -19.65 18.52 -5.89
CA LEU A 51 -20.08 18.41 -7.29
C LEU A 51 -21.61 18.22 -7.42
N ARG A 52 -22.24 17.47 -6.51
CA ARG A 52 -23.70 17.30 -6.50
C ARG A 52 -24.42 18.59 -6.11
N ASP A 53 -23.87 19.30 -5.13
CA ASP A 53 -24.44 20.57 -4.65
C ASP A 53 -24.37 21.64 -5.74
N GLU A 54 -23.23 21.78 -6.43
CA GLU A 54 -23.08 22.67 -7.59
C GLU A 54 -24.05 22.33 -8.73
N ARG A 55 -24.25 21.04 -9.02
CA ARG A 55 -25.20 20.59 -10.04
C ARG A 55 -26.65 20.85 -9.66
N SER A 56 -26.97 20.82 -8.37
CA SER A 56 -28.31 21.12 -7.85
C SER A 56 -28.60 22.63 -7.92
N GLN A 57 -27.64 23.46 -7.51
CA GLN A 57 -27.72 24.93 -7.61
C GLN A 57 -27.88 25.41 -9.06
N ALA A 58 -27.13 24.83 -10.00
CA ALA A 58 -27.28 25.14 -11.44
C ALA A 58 -28.67 24.79 -12.01
N ARG A 59 -29.38 23.84 -11.39
CA ARG A 59 -30.74 23.42 -11.79
C ARG A 59 -31.80 24.38 -11.25
N ASP A 60 -31.61 24.87 -10.03
CA ASP A 60 -32.52 25.84 -9.38
C ASP A 60 -32.41 27.24 -10.01
N GLU A 61 -31.21 27.66 -10.45
CA GLU A 61 -31.00 28.89 -11.23
C GLU A 61 -31.61 28.83 -12.63
N GLN A 62 -31.61 27.66 -13.28
CA GLN A 62 -32.32 27.45 -14.55
C GLN A 62 -33.85 27.40 -14.40
N ALA A 63 -34.36 26.93 -13.27
CA ALA A 63 -35.80 26.89 -12.98
C ALA A 63 -36.38 28.27 -12.60
N THR A 64 -35.56 29.19 -12.08
CA THR A 64 -35.98 30.57 -11.77
C THR A 64 -35.92 31.52 -12.98
N MET A 65 -35.24 31.13 -14.07
CA MET A 65 -35.20 31.87 -15.34
C MET A 65 -36.32 31.41 -16.30
N SER A 66 -37.58 31.46 -15.86
CA SER A 66 -38.75 31.30 -16.73
C SER A 66 -39.17 32.64 -17.35
N PRO A 67 -39.42 32.75 -18.68
CA PRO A 67 -39.79 34.01 -19.31
C PRO A 67 -41.24 34.37 -18.99
N THR A 68 -41.47 35.42 -18.22
CA THR A 68 -42.76 36.12 -18.22
C THR A 68 -42.83 37.01 -19.46
N ALA A 69 -43.90 36.83 -20.23
CA ALA A 69 -44.21 37.60 -21.42
C ALA A 69 -44.58 39.06 -21.09
N GLY A 70 -44.06 40.01 -21.88
CA GLY A 70 -44.45 41.43 -21.97
C GLY A 70 -43.87 42.30 -20.83
N VAL A 71 -43.22 43.44 -21.05
CA VAL A 71 -43.55 44.58 -21.94
C VAL A 71 -42.25 45.33 -22.25
N GLY A 72 -42.13 45.86 -23.47
CA GLY A 72 -40.96 46.63 -23.88
C GLY A 72 -40.87 47.99 -23.21
N VAL A 73 -39.65 48.40 -22.82
CA VAL A 73 -39.23 49.80 -22.77
C VAL A 73 -37.77 49.89 -23.17
N SER A 74 -37.48 50.81 -24.09
CA SER A 74 -36.19 51.04 -24.73
C SER A 74 -35.24 51.89 -23.88
N ALA A 75 -33.98 51.44 -23.86
CA ALA A 75 -32.72 52.19 -23.87
C ALA A 75 -32.38 53.18 -22.74
N LEU A 76 -31.27 52.96 -22.03
CA LEU A 76 -29.96 53.61 -22.27
C LEU A 76 -28.99 53.43 -21.08
N LEU A 77 -27.75 53.06 -21.42
CA LEU A 77 -26.47 53.25 -20.71
C LEU A 77 -26.32 52.75 -19.26
N THR A 78 -25.53 51.67 -19.11
CA THR A 78 -24.72 51.46 -17.90
C THR A 78 -23.37 50.83 -18.31
N PRO A 79 -22.23 51.25 -17.72
CA PRO A 79 -20.88 51.03 -18.27
C PRO A 79 -20.34 49.61 -18.01
N PRO A 80 -19.35 49.14 -18.78
CA PRO A 80 -18.74 47.83 -18.59
C PRO A 80 -17.68 47.93 -17.49
N CYS A 81 -18.04 47.64 -16.24
CA CYS A 81 -17.07 47.57 -15.15
C CYS A 81 -17.08 46.20 -14.47
N LEU A 82 -15.91 45.57 -14.56
CA LEU A 82 -15.39 44.42 -13.82
C LEU A 82 -16.06 43.08 -14.12
N CYS A 83 -15.55 42.44 -15.16
CA CYS A 83 -15.46 40.99 -15.24
C CYS A 83 -14.80 40.45 -13.96
N HIS A 84 -15.65 39.99 -13.03
CA HIS A 84 -15.28 38.99 -12.05
C HIS A 84 -14.58 37.84 -12.78
N PRO A 85 -13.54 37.20 -12.22
CA PRO A 85 -13.00 35.97 -12.77
C PRO A 85 -14.04 34.87 -12.52
N VAL A 86 -15.13 34.88 -13.29
CA VAL A 86 -16.03 33.73 -13.43
C VAL A 86 -15.20 32.73 -14.23
N GLY A 87 -14.47 31.88 -13.52
CA GLY A 87 -13.81 30.72 -14.10
C GLY A 87 -14.84 30.03 -14.99
N THR A 88 -14.51 29.85 -16.26
CA THR A 88 -15.44 29.31 -17.22
C THR A 88 -15.89 27.91 -16.75
N PRO A 89 -17.08 27.43 -17.15
CA PRO A 89 -17.50 26.06 -16.84
C PRO A 89 -16.45 24.99 -17.24
N ALA A 90 -15.63 25.29 -18.26
CA ALA A 90 -14.49 24.47 -18.67
C ALA A 90 -13.34 24.49 -17.64
N ASP A 91 -13.04 25.62 -17.02
CA ASP A 91 -12.00 25.76 -15.98
C ASP A 91 -12.39 24.98 -14.72
N LYS A 92 -13.65 25.07 -14.29
CA LYS A 92 -14.18 24.30 -13.14
C LYS A 92 -14.14 22.79 -13.40
N LYS A 93 -14.55 22.35 -14.58
CA LYS A 93 -14.47 20.94 -14.99
C LYS A 93 -13.03 20.43 -14.98
N THR A 94 -12.09 21.23 -15.47
CA THR A 94 -10.67 20.90 -15.50
C THR A 94 -10.10 20.80 -14.08
N GLN A 95 -10.46 21.73 -13.19
CA GLN A 95 -10.05 21.71 -11.79
C GLN A 95 -10.51 20.42 -11.08
N TRP A 96 -11.78 20.05 -11.24
CA TRP A 96 -12.31 18.83 -10.64
C TRP A 96 -11.65 17.57 -11.20
N MET A 97 -11.45 17.50 -12.53
CA MET A 97 -10.78 16.37 -13.17
C MET A 97 -9.36 16.19 -12.64
N ASN A 98 -8.61 17.29 -12.45
CA ASN A 98 -7.28 17.26 -11.86
C ASN A 98 -7.28 16.78 -10.40
N GLN A 99 -8.26 17.21 -9.61
CA GLN A 99 -8.42 16.75 -8.21
C GLN A 99 -8.75 15.25 -8.15
N LEU A 100 -9.65 14.78 -9.00
CA LEU A 100 -9.97 13.35 -9.09
C LEU A 100 -8.76 12.53 -9.53
N LEU A 101 -8.04 12.99 -10.56
CA LEU A 101 -6.83 12.34 -11.04
C LEU A 101 -5.78 12.24 -9.94
N TYR A 102 -5.57 13.32 -9.18
CA TYR A 102 -4.67 13.33 -8.03
C TYR A 102 -5.05 12.27 -6.98
N LEU A 103 -6.33 12.23 -6.57
CA LEU A 103 -6.79 11.26 -5.58
C LEU A 103 -6.60 9.81 -6.05
N VAL A 104 -6.94 9.52 -7.31
CA VAL A 104 -6.79 8.19 -7.90
C VAL A 104 -5.32 7.79 -7.97
N GLN A 105 -4.46 8.68 -8.50
CA GLN A 105 -3.02 8.42 -8.59
C GLN A 105 -2.40 8.20 -7.21
N LYS A 106 -2.79 9.02 -6.22
CA LYS A 106 -2.27 8.89 -4.87
C LYS A 106 -2.72 7.59 -4.20
N LYS A 107 -3.99 7.21 -4.34
CA LYS A 107 -4.51 5.92 -3.84
C LYS A 107 -3.83 4.73 -4.51
N ASN A 108 -3.65 4.77 -5.82
CA ASN A 108 -2.96 3.71 -6.56
C ASN A 108 -1.51 3.58 -6.08
N SER A 109 -0.80 4.69 -5.88
CA SER A 109 0.56 4.67 -5.32
C SER A 109 0.61 4.06 -3.92
N LEU A 110 -0.35 4.39 -3.04
CA LEU A 110 -0.41 3.81 -1.69
C LEU A 110 -0.75 2.33 -1.71
N MET A 111 -1.70 1.89 -2.54
CA MET A 111 -2.01 0.47 -2.72
C MET A 111 -0.81 -0.30 -3.26
N ASN A 112 -0.04 0.31 -4.16
CA ASN A 112 1.17 -0.31 -4.68
C ASN A 112 2.21 -0.55 -3.58
N GLU A 113 2.46 0.49 -2.77
CA GLU A 113 3.37 0.43 -1.63
C GLU A 113 2.88 -0.57 -0.58
N GLU A 114 1.58 -0.59 -0.26
CA GLU A 114 0.98 -1.57 0.64
C GLU A 114 1.20 -3.01 0.15
N SER A 115 0.96 -3.27 -1.14
CA SER A 115 1.21 -4.58 -1.73
C SER A 115 2.68 -5.01 -1.59
N ASP A 116 3.63 -4.10 -1.81
CA ASP A 116 5.07 -4.41 -1.67
C ASP A 116 5.43 -4.71 -0.20
N LEU A 117 4.87 -3.96 0.74
CA LEU A 117 5.03 -4.20 2.16
C LEU A 117 4.41 -5.54 2.58
N MET A 118 3.27 -5.93 2.02
CA MET A 118 2.65 -7.23 2.28
C MET A 118 3.52 -8.40 1.82
N ILE A 119 4.23 -8.25 0.69
CA ILE A 119 5.23 -9.24 0.25
C ILE A 119 6.38 -9.30 1.26
N ALA A 120 6.90 -8.15 1.71
CA ALA A 120 7.94 -8.10 2.73
C ALA A 120 7.52 -8.73 4.07
N VAL A 121 6.24 -8.62 4.47
CA VAL A 121 5.69 -9.33 5.63
C VAL A 121 5.75 -10.85 5.44
N GLN A 122 5.37 -11.34 4.26
CA GLN A 122 5.42 -12.77 3.94
C GLN A 122 6.86 -13.30 3.91
N GLU A 123 7.80 -12.53 3.36
CA GLU A 123 9.23 -12.85 3.39
C GLU A 123 9.77 -12.96 4.81
N LEU A 124 9.46 -12.00 5.69
CA LEU A 124 9.86 -12.03 7.10
C LEU A 124 9.28 -13.26 7.83
N LYS A 125 8.04 -13.65 7.54
CA LYS A 125 7.43 -14.86 8.09
C LYS A 125 8.19 -16.12 7.64
N LEU A 126 8.58 -16.18 6.37
CA LEU A 126 9.38 -17.28 5.82
C LEU A 126 10.80 -17.29 6.38
N GLU A 127 11.46 -16.14 6.59
CA GLU A 127 12.73 -16.02 7.31
C GLU A 127 12.65 -16.55 8.75
N GLN A 128 11.58 -16.21 9.46
CA GLN A 128 11.37 -16.68 10.82
C GLN A 128 11.11 -18.20 10.85
N GLN A 129 10.35 -18.73 9.88
CA GLN A 129 10.13 -20.17 9.74
C GLN A 129 11.45 -20.89 9.44
N GLN A 130 12.20 -20.43 8.43
CA GLN A 130 13.50 -21.00 8.07
C GLN A 130 14.43 -21.04 9.28
N TRP A 131 14.53 -19.94 10.05
CA TRP A 131 15.38 -19.91 11.24
C TRP A 131 14.96 -20.96 12.29
N LYS A 132 13.66 -21.15 12.52
CA LYS A 132 13.17 -22.19 13.45
C LYS A 132 13.57 -23.59 12.97
N LEU A 133 13.44 -23.85 11.67
CA LEU A 133 13.84 -25.11 11.05
C LEU A 133 15.36 -25.32 11.14
N ASP A 134 16.16 -24.30 10.83
CA ASP A 134 17.62 -24.36 10.94
C ASP A 134 18.08 -24.62 12.38
N GLN A 135 17.43 -24.04 13.39
CA GLN A 135 17.75 -24.32 14.80
C GLN A 135 17.47 -25.79 15.14
N LYS A 136 16.33 -26.34 14.71
CA LYS A 136 16.02 -27.77 14.91
C LYS A 136 17.00 -28.67 14.18
N LEU A 137 17.31 -28.38 12.91
CA LEU A 137 18.25 -29.17 12.12
C LEU A 137 19.64 -29.19 12.77
N ARG A 138 20.12 -28.04 13.24
CA ARG A 138 21.40 -27.94 13.98
C ARG A 138 21.40 -28.78 15.25
N TYR A 139 20.27 -28.93 15.94
CA TYR A 139 20.17 -29.80 17.12
C TYR A 139 20.44 -31.26 16.75
N TYR A 140 19.82 -31.77 15.68
CA TYR A 140 20.03 -33.15 15.22
C TYR A 140 21.42 -33.37 14.61
N LEU A 141 21.90 -32.44 13.76
CA LEU A 141 23.20 -32.56 13.11
C LEU A 141 24.40 -32.47 14.07
N ASN A 142 24.24 -31.84 15.24
CA ASN A 142 25.29 -31.81 16.26
C ASN A 142 25.31 -33.07 17.14
N ARG A 143 24.35 -33.99 16.97
CA ARG A 143 24.32 -35.29 17.66
C ARG A 143 25.20 -36.29 16.90
N GLU A 144 25.85 -37.17 17.64
CA GLU A 144 26.71 -38.20 17.06
C GLU A 144 25.88 -39.22 16.28
N GLU A 145 26.34 -39.57 15.07
CA GLU A 145 25.61 -40.43 14.13
C GLU A 145 25.30 -41.82 14.72
N SER A 146 26.22 -42.38 15.51
CA SER A 146 26.06 -43.67 16.20
C SER A 146 24.96 -43.65 17.26
N LEU A 147 24.55 -42.47 17.73
CA LEU A 147 23.52 -42.27 18.75
C LEU A 147 22.18 -41.86 18.15
N LYS A 148 22.07 -41.71 16.82
CA LYS A 148 20.81 -41.33 16.16
C LYS A 148 19.89 -42.53 16.01
N THR A 149 18.61 -42.32 16.30
CA THR A 149 17.57 -43.31 16.08
C THR A 149 16.98 -43.14 14.67
N PRO A 150 16.31 -44.15 14.10
CA PRO A 150 15.61 -43.98 12.82
C PRO A 150 14.58 -42.83 12.85
N GLU A 151 13.97 -42.54 14.00
CA GLU A 151 13.08 -41.39 14.18
C GLU A 151 13.82 -40.06 14.07
N ASP A 152 15.07 -39.96 14.55
CA ASP A 152 15.89 -38.76 14.37
C ASP A 152 16.21 -38.53 12.89
N HIS A 153 16.56 -39.58 12.15
CA HIS A 153 16.79 -39.48 10.71
C HIS A 153 15.52 -39.07 9.95
N ALA A 154 14.37 -39.61 10.34
CA ALA A 154 13.08 -39.20 9.78
C ALA A 154 12.77 -37.72 10.09
N ALA A 155 13.05 -37.26 11.31
CA ALA A 155 12.89 -35.86 11.68
C ALA A 155 13.84 -34.93 10.91
N GLU A 156 15.10 -35.32 10.69
CA GLU A 156 16.04 -34.58 9.84
C GLU A 156 15.52 -34.45 8.40
N GLN A 157 15.07 -35.55 7.79
CA GLN A 157 14.50 -35.58 6.45
C GLN A 157 13.27 -34.67 6.32
N GLU A 158 12.36 -34.73 7.30
CA GLU A 158 11.16 -33.88 7.34
C GLU A 158 11.52 -32.40 7.46
N ILE A 159 12.50 -32.04 8.31
CA ILE A 159 12.95 -30.64 8.43
C ILE A 159 13.55 -30.15 7.11
N LEU A 160 14.34 -30.98 6.42
CA LEU A 160 14.90 -30.65 5.11
C LEU A 160 13.82 -30.45 4.05
N ALA A 161 12.79 -31.31 4.02
CA ALA A 161 11.65 -31.13 3.13
C ALA A 161 10.93 -29.80 3.40
N GLN A 162 10.68 -29.46 4.66
CA GLN A 162 10.06 -28.18 5.03
C GLN A 162 10.93 -26.97 4.69
N LEU A 163 12.27 -27.10 4.73
CA LEU A 163 13.19 -26.04 4.29
C LEU A 163 13.10 -25.81 2.77
N VAL A 164 13.00 -26.89 1.98
CA VAL A 164 12.77 -26.81 0.53
C VAL A 164 11.44 -26.11 0.25
N ASP A 165 10.38 -26.43 0.99
CA ASP A 165 9.08 -25.74 0.86
C ASP A 165 9.18 -24.25 1.16
N VAL A 166 9.98 -23.84 2.15
CA VAL A 166 10.20 -22.41 2.44
C VAL A 166 10.91 -21.72 1.26
N VAL A 167 11.90 -22.37 0.64
CA VAL A 167 12.58 -21.84 -0.55
C VAL A 167 11.60 -21.71 -1.72
N ASN A 168 10.78 -22.74 -1.96
CA ASN A 168 9.76 -22.70 -3.01
C ASN A 168 8.74 -21.58 -2.79
N LYS A 169 8.29 -21.38 -1.55
CA LYS A 169 7.40 -20.26 -1.20
C LYS A 169 8.04 -18.90 -1.46
N ARG A 170 9.33 -18.72 -1.16
CA ARG A 170 10.04 -17.47 -1.49
C ARG A 170 10.19 -17.28 -3.00
N ASN A 171 10.48 -18.35 -3.74
CA ASN A 171 10.55 -18.28 -5.20
C ASN A 171 9.22 -17.83 -5.81
N ALA A 172 8.09 -18.28 -5.25
CA ALA A 172 6.78 -17.79 -5.67
C ALA A 172 6.58 -16.29 -5.40
N LEU A 173 7.08 -15.76 -4.27
CA LEU A 173 7.03 -14.30 -4.00
C LEU A 173 7.85 -13.51 -5.02
N ILE A 174 9.04 -13.99 -5.36
CA ILE A 174 9.91 -13.38 -6.38
C ILE A 174 9.19 -13.37 -7.74
N GLN A 175 8.51 -14.46 -8.10
CA GLN A 175 7.72 -14.53 -9.33
C GLN A 175 6.59 -13.49 -9.34
N ILE A 176 5.83 -13.36 -8.25
CA ILE A 176 4.77 -12.34 -8.13
C ILE A 176 5.34 -10.93 -8.30
N GLN A 177 6.48 -10.63 -7.69
CA GLN A 177 7.15 -9.33 -7.85
C GLN A 177 7.60 -9.08 -9.29
N GLU A 178 8.13 -10.10 -9.96
CA GLU A 178 8.57 -9.99 -11.34
C GLU A 178 7.39 -9.82 -12.31
N GLU A 179 6.31 -10.57 -12.13
CA GLU A 179 5.07 -10.41 -12.89
C GLU A 179 4.50 -9.00 -12.72
N LYS A 180 4.46 -8.49 -11.48
CA LYS A 180 4.05 -7.11 -11.20
C LYS A 180 4.94 -6.10 -11.93
N ARG A 181 6.27 -6.25 -11.83
CA ARG A 181 7.24 -5.38 -12.52
C ARG A 181 7.04 -5.39 -14.05
N LEU A 182 6.74 -6.55 -14.63
CA LEU A 182 6.47 -6.70 -16.07
C LEU A 182 5.14 -6.08 -16.48
N SER A 183 4.12 -6.11 -15.62
CA SER A 183 2.81 -5.49 -15.89
C SER A 183 2.82 -3.96 -15.86
N GLU A 184 3.85 -3.36 -15.25
CA GLU A 184 4.03 -1.91 -15.15
C GLU A 184 4.87 -1.31 -16.31
N LEU A 185 5.39 -2.15 -17.23
CA LEU A 185 6.13 -1.76 -18.44
C LEU A 185 5.19 -1.57 -19.65
#